data_AF-X1PYE9-F1
#
_entry.id   AF-X1PYE9-F1
#
_cell.length_a   1.000
_cell.length_b   1.000
_cell.length_c   1.000
_cell.angle_alpha   90.00
_cell.angle_beta   90.00
_cell.angle_gamma   90.00
#
_symmetry.space_group_name_H-M   'P 1'
#
loop_
_entity.id
_entity.type
_entity.pdbx_description
1 polymer ?
#
loop_
_entity_poly.entity_id
_entity_poly.type
_entity_poly.pdbx_seq_one_letter_code
_entity_poly.pdbx_strand_id
1 'polypeptide(L)'
;LVAPGTLSTFQGGDILHFGHADIPVPLNAEAESTLVDGFAPEYQREAQRVPANGITLDVARCILKGKKWLGLRNWAQYINQSTGNWFLDTDQEMRYSGMQNDWDKENVEAMSKEWLQAITFYDKMMDFAGWLEDGKEGPARFKQTIDFILAHLEEEV
;
A
#
# COMPACT_ATOMS: atom_id res chain seq x y z
N LEU A 1 9.42 18.06 -0.23
CA LEU A 1 10.62 18.66 -0.88
C LEU A 1 11.02 17.74 -2.02
N VAL A 2 11.14 18.27 -3.24
CA VAL A 2 11.28 17.52 -4.51
C VAL A 2 12.74 17.49 -5.01
N ALA A 3 13.11 16.41 -5.74
CA ALA A 3 14.31 16.12 -6.58
C ALA A 3 15.60 15.63 -5.87
N PRO A 4 16.50 14.78 -6.48
CA PRO A 4 16.63 14.32 -7.88
C PRO A 4 16.72 12.78 -8.08
N GLY A 5 16.19 12.25 -9.19
CA GLY A 5 16.39 10.83 -9.58
C GLY A 5 15.16 10.05 -10.03
N THR A 6 14.19 10.71 -10.65
CA THR A 6 12.84 10.22 -11.06
C THR A 6 12.83 9.12 -12.12
N LEU A 7 13.77 8.18 -12.07
CA LEU A 7 13.89 7.01 -12.95
C LEU A 7 14.39 5.81 -12.14
N SER A 8 13.64 5.40 -11.12
CA SER A 8 13.61 3.99 -10.73
C SER A 8 12.30 3.71 -10.02
N THR A 9 11.45 2.96 -10.73
CA THR A 9 10.29 2.23 -10.21
C THR A 9 9.21 3.10 -9.57
N PHE A 10 8.31 3.62 -10.40
CA PHE A 10 6.91 3.75 -10.01
C PHE A 10 6.48 2.37 -9.48
N GLN A 11 6.39 2.24 -8.15
CA GLN A 11 5.81 1.06 -7.52
C GLN A 11 4.31 1.34 -7.40
N GLY A 12 3.44 0.35 -7.64
CA GLY A 12 1.97 0.49 -7.56
C GLY A 12 1.39 0.98 -6.22
N GLY A 13 2.22 1.42 -5.27
CA GLY A 13 1.84 2.07 -4.02
C GLY A 13 1.48 3.55 -4.13
N ASP A 14 1.90 4.25 -5.18
CA ASP A 14 1.57 5.68 -5.38
C ASP A 14 0.13 5.91 -5.90
N ILE A 15 -0.65 4.82 -6.03
CA ILE A 15 -1.98 4.76 -6.65
C ILE A 15 -3.10 5.12 -5.67
N LEU A 16 -2.90 4.85 -4.39
CA LEU A 16 -3.91 5.07 -3.35
C LEU A 16 -3.21 5.74 -2.16
N HIS A 17 -3.51 7.02 -1.94
CA HIS A 17 -3.16 7.67 -0.69
C HIS A 17 -3.98 7.05 0.43
N PHE A 18 -3.35 6.18 1.20
CA PHE A 18 -3.88 5.68 2.46
C PHE A 18 -3.35 6.57 3.57
N GLY A 19 -4.16 7.53 4.01
CA GLY A 19 -3.76 8.48 5.05
C GLY A 19 -3.41 7.80 6.37
N HIS A 20 -2.31 8.22 6.99
CA HIS A 20 -1.98 7.91 8.38
C HIS A 20 -3.00 8.60 9.29
N ALA A 21 -3.53 7.89 10.29
CA ALA A 21 -4.56 8.42 11.21
C ALA A 21 -4.11 9.67 12.01
N ASP A 22 -2.80 9.95 12.07
CA ASP A 22 -2.24 11.00 12.94
C ASP A 22 -1.62 12.20 12.20
N ILE A 23 -1.66 12.24 10.86
CA ILE A 23 -1.22 13.45 10.12
C ILE A 23 -2.17 13.73 8.95
N PRO A 24 -3.14 14.65 9.12
CA PRO A 24 -3.90 15.18 8.00
C PRO A 24 -3.02 16.23 7.30
N VAL A 25 -2.14 15.79 6.39
CA VAL A 25 -1.65 16.72 5.37
C VAL A 25 -2.60 16.59 4.20
N PRO A 26 -3.57 17.51 4.02
CA PRO A 26 -4.29 17.56 2.76
C PRO A 26 -3.25 17.76 1.66
N LEU A 27 -3.23 16.86 0.67
CA LEU A 27 -2.62 17.19 -0.61
C LEU A 27 -3.38 18.42 -1.10
N ASN A 28 -2.68 19.54 -1.28
CA ASN A 28 -3.32 20.68 -1.92
C ASN A 28 -3.62 20.28 -3.39
N ALA A 29 -4.60 20.93 -4.02
CA ALA A 29 -5.04 20.58 -5.38
C ALA A 29 -3.88 20.56 -6.41
N GLU A 30 -2.81 21.32 -6.16
CA GLU A 30 -1.57 21.33 -6.96
C GLU A 30 -0.76 20.03 -6.82
N ALA A 31 -0.65 19.48 -5.60
CA ALA A 31 0.00 18.20 -5.36
C ALA A 31 -0.81 17.02 -5.92
N GLU A 32 -2.15 17.06 -5.85
CA GLU A 32 -3.03 16.06 -6.49
C GLU A 32 -2.89 16.05 -8.01
N SER A 33 -2.88 17.24 -8.64
CA SER A 33 -2.61 17.37 -10.08
C SER A 33 -1.24 16.80 -10.44
N THR A 34 -0.22 17.11 -9.63
CA THR A 34 1.16 16.64 -9.86
C THR A 34 1.30 15.11 -9.73
N LEU A 35 0.55 14.49 -8.81
CA LEU A 35 0.51 13.03 -8.64
C LEU A 35 -0.14 12.35 -9.85
N VAL A 36 -1.29 12.85 -10.30
CA VAL A 36 -1.98 12.36 -11.50
C VAL A 36 -1.12 12.52 -12.74
N ASP A 37 -0.43 13.65 -12.88
CA ASP A 37 0.48 13.93 -14.02
C ASP A 37 1.68 12.97 -14.06
N GLY A 38 2.04 12.37 -12.92
CA GLY A 38 3.07 11.32 -12.83
C GLY A 38 2.65 9.98 -13.44
N PHE A 39 1.36 9.73 -13.61
CA PHE A 39 0.87 8.49 -14.23
C PHE A 39 1.11 8.49 -15.74
N ALA A 40 1.42 7.30 -16.29
CA ALA A 40 1.36 7.11 -17.73
C ALA A 40 -0.07 7.38 -18.26
N PRO A 41 -0.22 7.94 -19.47
CA PRO A 41 -1.51 8.45 -19.97
C PRO A 41 -2.68 7.48 -19.85
N GLU A 42 -2.43 6.18 -20.03
CA GLU A 42 -3.42 5.11 -19.94
C GLU A 42 -3.99 4.89 -18.53
N TYR A 43 -3.35 5.41 -17.49
CA TYR A 43 -3.82 5.33 -16.09
C TYR A 43 -4.40 6.64 -15.56
N GLN A 44 -4.08 7.78 -16.18
CA GLN A 44 -4.45 9.12 -15.68
C GLN A 44 -5.95 9.29 -15.45
N ARG A 45 -6.78 8.80 -16.40
CA ARG A 45 -8.25 8.88 -16.28
C ARG A 45 -8.76 8.24 -15.00
N GLU A 46 -8.21 7.07 -14.67
CA GLU A 46 -8.67 6.29 -13.54
C GLU A 46 -8.06 6.80 -12.23
N ALA A 47 -6.82 7.31 -12.26
CA ALA A 47 -6.18 7.98 -11.13
C ALA A 47 -6.96 9.24 -10.69
N GLN A 48 -7.51 10.02 -11.63
CA GLN A 48 -8.34 11.20 -11.33
C GLN A 48 -9.65 10.88 -10.58
N ARG A 49 -10.08 9.61 -10.56
CA ARG A 49 -11.30 9.19 -9.87
C ARG A 49 -11.07 8.86 -8.40
N VAL A 50 -9.82 8.75 -7.97
CA VAL A 50 -9.49 8.53 -6.56
C VAL A 50 -9.93 9.75 -5.77
N PRO A 51 -10.62 9.60 -4.61
CA PRO A 51 -11.00 10.72 -3.79
C PRO A 51 -9.80 11.59 -3.40
N ALA A 52 -9.95 12.92 -3.42
CA ALA A 52 -8.93 13.90 -3.06
C ALA A 52 -8.23 13.57 -1.71
N ASN A 53 -9.02 13.22 -0.70
CA ASN A 53 -8.51 12.86 0.63
C ASN A 53 -8.06 11.38 0.75
N GLY A 54 -8.05 10.63 -0.36
CA GLY A 54 -7.79 9.21 -0.38
C GLY A 54 -8.86 8.39 0.34
N ILE A 55 -8.46 7.19 0.80
CA ILE A 55 -9.28 6.32 1.64
C ILE A 55 -8.51 5.98 2.91
N THR A 56 -9.18 5.95 4.06
CA THR A 56 -8.53 5.58 5.32
C THR A 56 -8.17 4.10 5.33
N LEU A 57 -7.16 3.72 6.14
CA LEU A 57 -6.77 2.33 6.27
C LEU A 57 -7.91 1.43 6.79
N ASP A 58 -8.76 1.94 7.68
CA ASP A 58 -9.89 1.16 8.22
C ASP A 58 -10.97 0.92 7.16
N VAL A 59 -11.26 1.92 6.34
CA VAL A 59 -12.15 1.77 5.17
C VAL A 59 -11.53 0.78 4.17
N ALA A 60 -10.23 0.87 3.89
CA ALA A 60 -9.53 -0.06 3.03
C ALA A 60 -9.57 -1.51 3.57
N ARG A 61 -9.39 -1.70 4.89
CA ARG A 61 -9.56 -3.00 5.55
C ARG A 61 -11.00 -3.52 5.43
N CYS A 62 -11.99 -2.62 5.41
CA CYS A 62 -13.40 -2.97 5.25
C CYS A 62 -13.73 -3.41 3.83
N ILE A 63 -13.36 -2.60 2.84
CA ILE A 63 -13.68 -2.80 1.42
C ILE A 63 -12.91 -4.00 0.84
N LEU A 64 -11.63 -4.15 1.19
CA LEU A 64 -10.75 -5.18 0.62
C LEU A 64 -10.85 -6.52 1.37
N LYS A 65 -12.05 -6.86 1.87
CA LYS A 65 -12.35 -8.16 2.52
C LYS A 65 -12.45 -9.26 1.46
N GLY A 66 -11.34 -9.88 1.09
CA GLY A 66 -11.36 -11.06 0.23
C GLY A 66 -10.00 -11.50 -0.27
N LYS A 67 -9.89 -12.76 -0.67
CA LYS A 67 -8.63 -13.33 -1.21
C LYS A 67 -8.16 -12.60 -2.47
N LYS A 68 -9.09 -12.09 -3.29
CA LYS A 68 -8.77 -11.38 -4.54
C LYS A 68 -7.98 -10.09 -4.28
N TRP A 69 -8.37 -9.33 -3.26
CA TRP A 69 -7.81 -8.01 -2.96
C TRP A 69 -6.79 -8.04 -1.81
N LEU A 70 -6.38 -9.24 -1.40
CA LEU A 70 -5.48 -9.44 -0.28
C LEU A 70 -4.15 -8.70 -0.50
N GLY A 71 -3.57 -8.76 -1.70
CA GLY A 71 -2.31 -8.08 -2.00
C GLY A 71 -2.43 -6.56 -1.92
N LEU A 72 -3.52 -5.97 -2.42
CA LEU A 72 -3.78 -4.53 -2.29
C LEU A 72 -3.98 -4.10 -0.83
N ARG A 73 -4.72 -4.90 -0.06
CA ARG A 73 -4.90 -4.68 1.38
C ARG A 73 -3.58 -4.80 2.14
N ASN A 74 -2.73 -5.73 1.76
CA ASN A 74 -1.40 -5.89 2.34
C ASN A 74 -0.54 -4.66 2.02
N TRP A 75 -0.61 -4.16 0.78
CA TRP A 75 0.07 -2.93 0.37
C TRP A 75 -0.34 -1.73 1.23
N ALA A 76 -1.65 -1.54 1.43
CA ALA A 76 -2.19 -0.45 2.25
C ALA A 76 -1.67 -0.50 3.70
N GLN A 77 -1.61 -1.70 4.29
CA GLN A 77 -1.11 -1.91 5.65
C GLN A 77 0.42 -1.72 5.74
N TYR A 78 1.16 -2.13 4.71
CA TYR A 78 2.62 -1.99 4.66
C TYR A 78 3.05 -0.52 4.62
N ILE A 79 2.43 0.30 3.75
CA ILE A 79 2.72 1.74 3.69
C ILE A 79 2.41 2.45 5.01
N ASN A 80 1.38 1.99 5.73
CA ASN A 80 0.96 2.55 7.02
C ASN A 80 1.69 1.91 8.23
N GLN A 81 2.67 1.02 8.02
CA GLN A 81 3.36 0.29 9.09
C GLN A 81 2.39 -0.32 10.12
N SER A 82 1.28 -0.87 9.61
CA SER A 82 0.16 -1.36 10.41
C SER A 82 -0.22 -2.79 10.00
N THR A 83 0.80 -3.61 9.73
CA THR A 83 0.66 -5.03 9.35
C THR A 83 0.49 -5.94 10.57
N GLY A 84 0.84 -5.47 11.76
CA GLY A 84 0.89 -6.25 12.99
C GLY A 84 2.08 -7.20 13.04
N ASN A 85 3.11 -6.98 12.20
CA ASN A 85 4.28 -7.83 12.09
C ASN A 85 5.54 -6.99 12.30
N TRP A 86 6.36 -7.38 13.28
CA TRP A 86 7.54 -6.62 13.64
C TRP A 86 8.51 -6.41 12.47
N PHE A 87 8.70 -7.41 11.60
CA PHE A 87 9.64 -7.26 10.48
C PHE A 87 9.20 -6.25 9.42
N LEU A 88 7.88 -6.02 9.30
CA LEU A 88 7.28 -5.15 8.29
C LEU A 88 6.96 -3.75 8.85
N ASP A 89 6.70 -3.64 10.15
CA ASP A 89 6.32 -2.37 10.81
C ASP A 89 7.50 -1.68 11.52
N THR A 90 8.73 -2.15 11.33
CA THR A 90 9.93 -1.62 11.98
C THR A 90 10.87 -0.96 10.98
N ASP A 91 11.23 0.30 11.22
CA ASP A 91 12.25 1.03 10.45
C ASP A 91 13.69 0.77 10.95
N GLN A 92 14.68 1.35 10.26
CA GLN A 92 16.09 1.19 10.64
C GLN A 92 16.37 1.72 12.05
N GLU A 93 15.75 2.84 12.44
CA GLU A 93 15.99 3.47 13.74
C GLU A 93 15.45 2.60 14.88
N MET A 94 14.25 2.03 14.74
CA MET A 94 13.66 1.09 15.70
C MET A 94 14.46 -0.22 15.80
N ARG A 95 15.03 -0.71 14.68
CA ARG A 95 15.91 -1.90 14.68
C ARG A 95 17.18 -1.69 15.50
N TYR A 96 17.78 -0.49 15.45
CA TYR A 96 19.00 -0.19 16.21
C TYR A 96 18.73 0.27 17.65
N SER A 97 17.53 0.77 17.94
CA SER A 97 17.24 1.43 19.22
C SER A 97 16.54 0.56 20.28
N GLY A 98 15.90 -0.56 19.94
CA GLY A 98 14.82 -1.05 20.81
C GLY A 98 14.70 -2.53 21.20
N MET A 99 15.28 -3.50 20.50
CA MET A 99 15.03 -4.92 20.84
C MET A 99 16.26 -5.80 20.67
N GLN A 100 17.10 -5.84 21.70
CA GLN A 100 17.92 -7.03 21.95
C GLN A 100 17.03 -8.07 22.63
N ASN A 101 16.23 -8.80 21.85
CA ASN A 101 15.64 -10.03 22.37
C ASN A 101 16.79 -10.98 22.70
N ASP A 102 16.69 -11.67 23.84
CA ASP A 102 17.66 -12.70 24.18
C ASP A 102 17.62 -13.79 23.09
N TRP A 103 18.79 -14.26 22.65
CA TRP A 103 18.94 -15.33 21.65
C TRP A 103 18.63 -16.71 22.24
N ASP A 104 17.54 -16.81 23.02
CA ASP A 104 17.03 -18.08 23.50
C ASP A 104 16.12 -18.75 22.46
N LYS A 105 15.82 -20.01 22.72
CA LYS A 105 15.04 -20.85 21.80
C LYS A 105 13.62 -20.32 21.58
N GLU A 106 12.98 -19.80 22.62
CA GLU A 106 11.59 -19.35 22.55
C GLU A 106 11.48 -18.10 21.67
N ASN A 107 12.36 -17.13 21.88
CA ASN A 107 12.43 -15.91 21.08
C ASN A 107 12.78 -16.21 19.62
N VAL A 108 13.74 -17.10 19.37
CA VAL A 108 14.10 -17.50 17.99
C VAL A 108 12.92 -18.19 17.30
N GLU A 109 12.17 -19.05 17.99
CA GLU A 109 10.98 -19.71 17.45
C GLU A 109 9.85 -18.70 17.14
N ALA A 110 9.62 -17.73 18.02
CA ALA A 110 8.62 -16.68 17.81
C ALA A 110 9.00 -15.78 16.61
N MET A 111 10.24 -15.29 16.57
CA MET A 111 10.75 -14.48 15.47
C MET A 111 10.73 -15.23 14.13
N SER A 112 11.06 -16.53 14.14
CA SER A 112 11.01 -17.34 12.92
C SER A 112 9.59 -17.44 12.36
N LYS A 113 8.56 -17.54 13.23
CA LYS A 113 7.16 -17.54 12.79
C LYS A 113 6.76 -16.19 12.20
N GLU A 114 7.10 -15.08 12.86
CA GLU A 114 6.81 -13.74 12.34
C GLU A 114 7.53 -13.46 11.02
N TRP A 115 8.77 -13.94 10.87
CA TRP A 115 9.53 -13.84 9.62
C TRP A 115 8.84 -14.57 8.46
N LEU A 116 8.38 -15.82 8.69
CA LEU A 116 7.65 -16.58 7.67
C LEU A 116 6.31 -15.92 7.30
N GLN A 117 5.63 -15.32 8.27
CA GLN A 117 4.44 -14.53 8.03
C GLN A 117 4.74 -13.28 7.19
N ALA A 118 5.84 -12.58 7.49
CA ALA A 118 6.28 -11.40 6.74
C ALA A 118 6.58 -11.74 5.27
N ILE A 119 7.28 -12.86 5.02
CA ILE A 119 7.51 -13.36 3.65
C ILE A 119 6.17 -13.61 2.95
N THR A 120 5.28 -14.37 3.56
CA THR A 120 3.97 -14.70 2.94
C THR A 120 3.15 -13.44 2.66
N PHE A 121 3.21 -12.45 3.56
CA PHE A 121 2.54 -11.17 3.41
C PHE A 121 3.10 -10.39 2.22
N TYR A 122 4.42 -10.29 2.12
CA TYR A 122 5.14 -9.61 1.05
C TYR A 122 4.93 -10.30 -0.30
N ASP A 123 4.96 -11.64 -0.36
CA ASP A 123 4.69 -12.40 -1.57
C ASP A 123 3.29 -12.08 -2.13
N LYS A 124 2.27 -12.03 -1.27
CA LYS A 124 0.91 -11.67 -1.71
C LYS A 124 0.80 -10.23 -2.19
N MET A 125 1.58 -9.34 -1.61
CA MET A 125 1.67 -7.94 -2.02
C MET A 125 2.32 -7.84 -3.41
N MET A 126 3.43 -8.55 -3.63
CA MET A 126 4.15 -8.57 -4.91
C MET A 126 3.40 -9.34 -6.01
N ASP A 127 2.68 -10.42 -5.67
CA ASP A 127 1.77 -11.12 -6.59
C ASP A 127 0.74 -10.15 -7.18
N PHE A 128 0.20 -9.25 -6.34
CA PHE A 128 -0.76 -8.25 -6.78
C PHE A 128 -0.11 -7.16 -7.64
N ALA A 129 1.10 -6.68 -7.30
CA ALA A 129 1.83 -5.75 -8.15
C ALA A 129 2.13 -6.36 -9.53
N GLY A 130 2.63 -7.60 -9.58
CA GLY A 130 2.86 -8.30 -10.84
C GLY A 130 1.57 -8.51 -11.64
N TRP A 131 0.44 -8.76 -10.96
CA TRP A 131 -0.87 -8.78 -11.62
C TRP A 131 -1.26 -7.41 -12.17
N LEU A 132 -1.00 -6.31 -11.45
CA LEU A 132 -1.35 -4.95 -11.89
C LEU A 132 -0.45 -4.46 -13.04
N GLU A 133 0.83 -4.84 -13.04
CA GLU A 133 1.87 -4.38 -13.99
C GLU A 133 1.97 -5.25 -15.26
N ASP A 134 1.07 -6.23 -15.42
CA ASP A 134 0.97 -7.04 -16.64
C ASP A 134 0.77 -6.14 -17.86
N GLY A 135 1.80 -6.02 -18.71
CA GLY A 135 1.87 -4.92 -19.68
C GLY A 135 0.70 -4.81 -20.67
N LYS A 136 -0.05 -5.89 -20.93
CA LYS A 136 -1.23 -5.82 -21.80
C LYS A 136 -2.52 -5.55 -21.05
N GLU A 137 -2.65 -6.10 -19.85
CA GLU A 137 -3.90 -6.07 -19.07
C GLU A 137 -3.87 -5.03 -17.93
N GLY A 138 -2.72 -4.41 -17.66
CA GLY A 138 -2.49 -3.53 -16.53
C GLY A 138 -3.47 -2.36 -16.44
N PRO A 139 -3.70 -1.59 -17.52
CA PRO A 139 -4.69 -0.51 -17.51
C PRO A 139 -6.11 -1.01 -17.20
N ALA A 140 -6.50 -2.17 -17.73
CA ALA A 140 -7.81 -2.76 -17.46
C ALA A 140 -7.94 -3.26 -16.02
N ARG A 141 -6.89 -3.86 -15.46
CA ARG A 141 -6.81 -4.33 -14.07
C ARG A 141 -6.78 -3.16 -13.07
N PHE A 142 -6.08 -2.08 -13.42
CA PHE A 142 -6.10 -0.83 -12.68
C PHE A 142 -7.51 -0.26 -12.63
N LYS A 143 -8.15 -0.11 -13.79
CA LYS A 143 -9.55 0.32 -13.87
C LYS A 143 -10.46 -0.57 -13.03
N GLN A 144 -10.32 -1.90 -13.12
CA GLN A 144 -11.09 -2.85 -12.33
C GLN A 144 -10.92 -2.62 -10.82
N THR A 145 -9.71 -2.28 -10.39
CA THR A 145 -9.39 -2.00 -8.99
C THR A 145 -10.08 -0.71 -8.53
N ILE A 146 -9.97 0.36 -9.30
CA ILE A 146 -10.62 1.65 -9.01
C ILE A 146 -12.15 1.50 -9.01
N ASP A 147 -12.72 0.83 -10.01
CA ASP A 147 -14.17 0.55 -10.08
C ASP A 147 -14.65 -0.21 -8.84
N PHE A 148 -13.89 -1.21 -8.39
CA PHE A 148 -14.24 -1.98 -7.19
C PHE A 148 -14.25 -1.09 -5.94
N ILE A 149 -13.22 -0.28 -5.73
CA ILE A 149 -13.12 0.60 -4.56
C ILE A 149 -14.27 1.60 -4.54
N LEU A 150 -14.51 2.29 -5.66
CA LEU A 150 -15.54 3.33 -5.74
C LEU A 150 -16.95 2.77 -5.52
N ALA A 151 -17.26 1.60 -6.10
CA ALA A 151 -18.56 0.96 -5.89
C ALA A 151 -18.85 0.67 -4.41
N HIS A 152 -17.84 0.29 -3.63
CA HIS A 152 -18.03 -0.01 -2.19
C HIS A 152 -17.99 1.24 -1.31
N LEU A 153 -17.38 2.35 -1.77
CA LEU A 153 -17.47 3.63 -1.08
C LEU A 153 -18.88 4.25 -1.19
N GLU A 154 -19.56 4.05 -2.32
CA GLU A 154 -20.93 4.51 -2.52
C GLU A 154 -21.95 3.75 -1.66
N GLU A 155 -21.65 2.51 -1.24
CA GLU A 155 -22.51 1.68 -0.40
C GLU A 155 -22.39 1.99 1.11
N GLU A 156 -21.31 2.64 1.56
CA GLU A 156 -21.09 3.02 2.96
C GLU A 156 -21.61 4.44 3.32
N VAL A 157 -22.19 5.17 2.36
CA VAL A 157 -22.84 6.50 2.52
C VAL A 157 -24.36 6.37 2.59
#